data_AF-A0A954GA52-F1
#
_entry.id   AF-A0A954GA52-F1
#
_cell.length_a   1.000
_cell.length_b   1.000
_cell.length_c   1.000
_cell.angle_alpha   90.00
_cell.angle_beta   90.00
_cell.angle_gamma   90.00
#
_symmetry.space_group_name_H-M   'P 1'
#
loop_
_entity.id
_entity.type
_entity.pdbx_description
1 polymer ?
#
loop_
_entity_poly.entity_id
_entity_poly.type
_entity_poly.pdbx_seq_one_letter_code
_entity_poly.pdbx_strand_id
1 'polypeptide(L)'
;PDIVTVTGLSVDQQNRVYVVESHTHFRPENYQGPKTDRIRLLQDTTGDGHADRIQTFYEGSTETMNVAAHPDGWIYVATRSSIFRLRDNDDDGTADARQNLVQLETTATYPHNGFSGFAFDFFNNIYFSMGENEGADAELVGDFGNVYFTLGQNYGDDATLIGKGNVRLSALRGEGGIFRCRLDGSRLERIATGFWNPFHLCFDVNGRMFVGDNDPGNRPPCRLLTIVQGGDYGYRRRTLEPFIAVNAETPGTLPMTSSTGESPTGLIIYESDQLPADYRGDLLVASWGEHRIDRYHLTPDGASFRTTTQPVIAGEEHFRPAGITAGPDGSLYVGDWADRSYPLHGKGRVWRISAIKPETKQRDNTINSPDWQTRNAAARKRLKQGDTGITALQAALKNKDPRVRAVALNALVSVDKLTPKEANSILQDKQAGLREQAVRILPARLIELPKIVQEDPS
;
A
#
# COMPACT_ATOMS: atom_id res chain seq x y z
N PRO A 1 10.20 -14.90 22.36
CA PRO A 1 9.02 -14.29 21.72
C PRO A 1 8.68 -15.12 20.47
N ASP A 2 7.41 -15.27 20.14
CA ASP A 2 6.99 -16.11 19.01
C ASP A 2 7.23 -15.44 17.64
N ILE A 3 7.35 -14.11 17.65
CA ILE A 3 7.66 -13.24 16.53
C ILE A 3 8.62 -12.13 17.00
N VAL A 4 9.50 -11.66 16.12
CA VAL A 4 10.42 -10.53 16.40
C VAL A 4 10.47 -9.54 15.24
N THR A 5 10.76 -8.28 15.56
CA THR A 5 11.02 -7.17 14.62
C THR A 5 10.04 -7.15 13.46
N VAL A 6 8.76 -6.90 13.76
CA VAL A 6 7.72 -6.87 12.73
C VAL A 6 7.88 -5.61 11.89
N THR A 7 8.05 -5.76 10.57
CA THR A 7 8.17 -4.63 9.61
C THR A 7 6.94 -4.46 8.72
N GLY A 8 6.10 -5.48 8.62
CA GLY A 8 4.87 -5.45 7.84
C GLY A 8 4.01 -6.68 8.09
N LEU A 9 2.72 -6.57 7.79
CA LEU A 9 1.76 -7.66 7.94
C LEU A 9 0.57 -7.53 7.00
N SER A 10 -0.07 -8.66 6.74
CA SER A 10 -1.31 -8.74 5.96
C SER A 10 -2.20 -9.88 6.47
N VAL A 11 -3.50 -9.77 6.21
CA VAL A 11 -4.49 -10.79 6.56
C VAL A 11 -5.17 -11.22 5.28
N ASP A 12 -5.29 -12.54 5.08
CA ASP A 12 -6.01 -13.08 3.93
C ASP A 12 -7.49 -13.32 4.21
N GLN A 13 -8.21 -13.81 3.20
CA GLN A 13 -9.65 -14.07 3.27
C GLN A 13 -10.02 -15.27 4.15
N GLN A 14 -9.05 -16.05 4.61
CA GLN A 14 -9.20 -17.14 5.57
C GLN A 14 -8.85 -16.69 7.01
N ASN A 15 -8.62 -15.39 7.24
CA ASN A 15 -8.12 -14.83 8.50
C ASN A 15 -6.74 -15.36 8.91
N ARG A 16 -5.94 -15.85 7.95
CA ARG A 16 -4.54 -16.18 8.21
C ARG A 16 -3.72 -14.90 8.16
N VAL A 17 -2.84 -14.70 9.14
CA VAL A 17 -2.02 -13.49 9.25
C VAL A 17 -0.60 -13.80 8.76
N TYR A 18 -0.19 -13.10 7.71
CA TYR A 18 1.18 -13.14 7.20
C TYR A 18 1.96 -11.97 7.80
N VAL A 19 3.09 -12.28 8.43
CA VAL A 19 3.87 -11.29 9.20
C VAL A 19 5.32 -11.35 8.75
N VAL A 20 5.89 -10.20 8.41
CA VAL A 20 7.33 -10.11 8.19
C VAL A 20 8.04 -10.12 9.54
N GLU A 21 8.96 -11.07 9.70
CA GLU A 21 9.84 -11.21 10.85
C GLU A 21 11.26 -10.84 10.42
N SER A 22 11.70 -9.62 10.74
CA SER A 22 13.01 -9.13 10.29
C SER A 22 14.15 -9.62 11.20
N HIS A 23 15.19 -10.16 10.57
CA HIS A 23 16.44 -10.57 11.19
C HIS A 23 17.67 -9.91 10.55
N THR A 24 17.46 -8.98 9.62
CA THR A 24 18.55 -8.39 8.82
C THR A 24 18.68 -6.88 8.96
N HIS A 25 17.65 -6.17 9.43
CA HIS A 25 17.67 -4.70 9.56
C HIS A 25 18.72 -4.21 10.58
N PHE A 26 19.77 -3.51 10.15
CA PHE A 26 20.86 -3.05 11.04
C PHE A 26 21.33 -4.11 12.04
N ARG A 27 21.55 -5.33 11.54
CA ARG A 27 21.84 -6.50 12.36
C ARG A 27 23.12 -6.31 13.20
N PRO A 28 23.05 -6.36 14.55
CA PRO A 28 24.25 -6.41 15.40
C PRO A 28 25.05 -7.70 15.21
N GLU A 29 26.37 -7.63 15.37
CA GLU A 29 27.26 -8.81 15.26
C GLU A 29 26.88 -9.95 16.22
N ASN A 30 26.39 -9.61 17.40
CA ASN A 30 26.00 -10.57 18.45
C ASN A 30 24.52 -10.99 18.39
N TYR A 31 23.74 -10.59 17.37
CA TYR A 31 22.34 -10.96 17.27
C TYR A 31 22.15 -12.43 16.92
N GLN A 32 21.35 -13.13 17.74
CA GLN A 32 21.21 -14.60 17.73
C GLN A 32 20.08 -15.13 16.82
N GLY A 33 19.45 -14.29 16.00
CA GLY A 33 18.39 -14.71 15.07
C GLY A 33 18.89 -15.38 13.79
N PRO A 34 17.99 -15.94 12.96
CA PRO A 34 18.26 -16.41 11.60
C PRO A 34 19.06 -15.43 10.73
N LYS A 35 19.79 -15.91 9.72
CA LYS A 35 20.61 -15.05 8.85
C LYS A 35 19.79 -14.22 7.85
N THR A 36 18.58 -14.64 7.58
CA THR A 36 17.64 -14.02 6.64
C THR A 36 16.32 -13.75 7.33
N ASP A 37 15.55 -12.83 6.79
CA ASP A 37 14.20 -12.56 7.23
C ASP A 37 13.26 -13.73 6.91
N ARG A 38 12.14 -13.76 7.63
CA ARG A 38 11.08 -14.74 7.46
C ARG A 38 9.75 -14.05 7.20
N ILE A 39 8.86 -14.76 6.52
CA ILE A 39 7.43 -14.49 6.55
C ILE A 39 6.82 -15.60 7.39
N ARG A 40 6.15 -15.21 8.47
CA ARG A 40 5.48 -16.11 9.40
C ARG A 40 3.99 -16.14 9.08
N LEU A 41 3.41 -17.33 9.17
CA LEU A 41 1.97 -17.57 9.03
C LEU A 41 1.40 -17.85 10.41
N LEU A 42 0.52 -16.97 10.88
CA LEU A 42 -0.14 -17.06 12.18
C LEU A 42 -1.62 -17.37 11.97
N GLN A 43 -2.14 -18.31 12.75
CA GLN A 43 -3.54 -18.69 12.74
C GLN A 43 -4.05 -18.85 14.18
N ASP A 44 -5.25 -18.33 14.41
CA ASP A 44 -6.08 -18.61 15.59
C ASP A 44 -7.11 -19.67 15.18
N THR A 45 -6.84 -20.93 15.48
CA THR A 45 -7.71 -22.07 15.17
C THR A 45 -8.75 -22.33 16.25
N THR A 46 -8.56 -21.75 17.45
CA THR A 46 -9.49 -21.87 18.57
C THR A 46 -10.56 -20.76 18.61
N GLY A 47 -10.28 -19.63 17.96
CA GLY A 47 -11.13 -18.44 17.93
C GLY A 47 -11.05 -17.59 19.21
N ASP A 48 -10.03 -17.78 20.04
CA ASP A 48 -9.87 -17.05 21.31
C ASP A 48 -9.17 -15.69 21.17
N GLY A 49 -8.73 -15.34 19.95
CA GLY A 49 -8.01 -14.12 19.64
C GLY A 49 -6.49 -14.22 19.74
N HIS A 50 -5.96 -15.39 20.11
CA HIS A 50 -4.53 -15.67 20.18
C HIS A 50 -4.12 -16.67 19.08
N ALA A 51 -2.97 -16.42 18.44
CA ALA A 51 -2.45 -17.37 17.47
C ALA A 51 -1.93 -18.62 18.18
N ASP A 52 -2.53 -19.78 17.87
CA ASP A 52 -2.11 -21.09 18.38
C ASP A 52 -1.24 -21.87 17.39
N ARG A 53 -1.30 -21.52 16.10
CA ARG A 53 -0.44 -22.08 15.06
C ARG A 53 0.41 -20.99 14.43
N ILE A 54 1.72 -21.11 14.61
CA ILE A 54 2.71 -20.17 14.07
C ILE A 54 3.77 -20.98 13.33
N GLN A 55 3.84 -20.81 12.01
CA GLN A 55 4.82 -21.49 11.16
C GLN A 55 5.58 -20.52 10.26
N THR A 56 6.68 -20.96 9.67
CA THR A 56 7.41 -20.20 8.66
C THR A 56 6.78 -20.48 7.30
N PHE A 57 6.17 -19.45 6.71
CA PHE A 57 5.66 -19.52 5.35
C PHE A 57 6.80 -19.45 4.33
N TYR A 58 7.79 -18.58 4.59
CA TYR A 58 8.94 -18.40 3.73
C TYR A 58 10.15 -17.89 4.54
N GLU A 59 11.36 -18.31 4.16
CA GLU A 59 12.62 -17.82 4.71
C GLU A 59 13.60 -17.59 3.55
N GLY A 60 14.41 -16.53 3.63
CA GLY A 60 15.50 -16.30 2.69
C GLY A 60 15.52 -14.93 2.03
N SER A 61 14.65 -14.00 2.43
CA SER A 61 14.75 -12.59 2.05
C SER A 61 15.64 -11.81 3.02
N THR A 62 16.03 -10.60 2.62
CA THR A 62 16.76 -9.65 3.45
C THR A 62 16.08 -8.29 3.32
N GLU A 63 16.19 -7.45 4.35
CA GLU A 63 15.61 -6.12 4.40
C GLU A 63 14.13 -6.11 3.95
N THR A 64 13.38 -7.07 4.47
CA THR A 64 11.98 -7.28 4.10
C THR A 64 11.13 -6.22 4.78
N MET A 65 10.40 -5.46 3.97
CA MET A 65 9.70 -4.25 4.39
C MET A 65 8.20 -4.45 4.50
N ASN A 66 7.59 -5.24 3.62
CA ASN A 66 6.14 -5.39 3.62
C ASN A 66 5.70 -6.71 2.97
N VAL A 67 4.48 -7.15 3.28
CA VAL A 67 3.84 -8.34 2.75
C VAL A 67 2.36 -8.07 2.51
N ALA A 68 1.78 -8.65 1.46
CA ALA A 68 0.34 -8.57 1.21
C ALA A 68 -0.21 -9.88 0.64
N ALA A 69 -1.24 -10.42 1.28
CA ALA A 69 -2.03 -11.50 0.73
C ALA A 69 -2.97 -10.97 -0.36
N HIS A 70 -3.01 -11.66 -1.51
CA HIS A 70 -3.84 -11.25 -2.63
C HIS A 70 -4.87 -12.34 -3.00
N PRO A 71 -6.10 -11.98 -3.43
CA PRO A 71 -7.15 -12.96 -3.74
C PRO A 71 -6.87 -13.93 -4.90
N ASP A 72 -5.75 -13.79 -5.62
CA ASP A 72 -5.31 -14.75 -6.64
C ASP A 72 -4.48 -15.91 -6.07
N GLY A 73 -4.28 -15.95 -4.75
CA GLY A 73 -3.54 -16.97 -4.03
C GLY A 73 -2.04 -16.69 -3.92
N TRP A 74 -1.56 -15.55 -4.43
CA TRP A 74 -0.18 -15.13 -4.25
C TRP A 74 -0.03 -14.24 -3.01
N ILE A 75 1.11 -14.39 -2.34
CA ILE A 75 1.58 -13.52 -1.27
C ILE A 75 2.69 -12.63 -1.85
N TYR A 76 2.43 -11.33 -1.94
CA TYR A 76 3.38 -10.36 -2.46
C TYR A 76 4.29 -9.86 -1.35
N VAL A 77 5.56 -9.65 -1.68
CA VAL A 77 6.59 -9.29 -0.72
C VAL A 77 7.41 -8.15 -1.30
N ALA A 78 7.61 -7.12 -0.48
CA ALA A 78 8.55 -6.05 -0.74
C ALA A 78 9.74 -6.19 0.20
N THR A 79 10.93 -6.22 -0.38
CA THR A 79 12.18 -5.93 0.32
C THR A 79 12.70 -4.60 -0.16
N ARG A 80 13.71 -4.06 0.54
CA ARG A 80 14.46 -2.90 0.09
C ARG A 80 14.77 -2.91 -1.41
N SER A 81 15.17 -4.06 -1.96
CA SER A 81 15.67 -4.13 -3.33
C SER A 81 14.81 -4.96 -4.29
N SER A 82 13.72 -5.58 -3.83
CA SER A 82 12.91 -6.43 -4.72
C SER A 82 11.42 -6.44 -4.36
N ILE A 83 10.59 -6.48 -5.40
CA ILE A 83 9.19 -6.91 -5.30
C ILE A 83 9.11 -8.31 -5.91
N PHE A 84 8.65 -9.29 -5.13
CA PHE A 84 8.40 -10.64 -5.59
C PHE A 84 7.09 -11.17 -5.03
N ARG A 85 6.67 -12.34 -5.51
CA ARG A 85 5.49 -13.03 -5.00
C ARG A 85 5.78 -14.50 -4.73
N LEU A 86 5.08 -15.02 -3.73
CA LEU A 86 5.19 -16.36 -3.22
C LEU A 86 3.85 -17.08 -3.32
N ARG A 87 3.88 -18.39 -3.56
CA ARG A 87 2.68 -19.20 -3.59
C ARG A 87 2.92 -20.55 -2.93
N ASP A 88 1.98 -20.90 -2.07
CA ASP A 88 1.76 -22.23 -1.54
C ASP A 88 0.82 -22.95 -2.52
N ASN A 89 1.30 -24.03 -3.13
CA ASN A 89 0.59 -24.76 -4.18
C ASN A 89 -0.13 -26.00 -3.65
N ASP A 90 0.23 -26.49 -2.46
CA ASP A 90 -0.36 -27.69 -1.85
C ASP A 90 -1.10 -27.43 -0.53
N ASP A 91 -1.21 -26.16 -0.14
CA ASP A 91 -1.91 -25.64 1.04
C ASP A 91 -1.32 -26.15 2.38
N ASP A 92 -0.03 -26.49 2.42
CA ASP A 92 0.68 -26.93 3.65
C ASP A 92 1.07 -25.75 4.58
N GLY A 93 0.93 -24.51 4.08
CA GLY A 93 1.26 -23.27 4.75
C GLY A 93 2.73 -22.86 4.59
N THR A 94 3.43 -23.38 3.58
CA THR A 94 4.78 -22.99 3.16
C THR A 94 4.79 -22.65 1.66
N ALA A 95 5.62 -21.68 1.27
CA ALA A 95 5.71 -21.24 -0.11
C ALA A 95 6.56 -22.22 -0.96
N ASP A 96 5.95 -22.77 -2.00
CA ASP A 96 6.61 -23.66 -2.98
C ASP A 96 7.19 -22.90 -4.18
N ALA A 97 6.59 -21.77 -4.52
CA ALA A 97 6.93 -21.02 -5.72
C ALA A 97 7.27 -19.57 -5.37
N ARG A 98 8.34 -19.07 -6.00
CA ARG A 98 8.73 -17.66 -5.96
C ARG A 98 8.83 -17.11 -7.37
N GLN A 99 8.29 -15.91 -7.58
CA GLN A 99 8.47 -15.16 -8.82
C GLN A 99 8.87 -13.72 -8.51
N ASN A 100 10.04 -13.30 -8.99
CA ASN A 100 10.47 -11.90 -8.93
C ASN A 100 9.70 -11.06 -9.96
N LEU A 101 9.31 -9.85 -9.57
CA LEU A 101 8.48 -8.95 -10.39
C LEU A 101 9.23 -7.66 -10.76
N VAL A 102 9.87 -7.05 -9.77
CA VAL A 102 10.66 -5.83 -9.93
C VAL A 102 11.92 -5.95 -9.09
N GLN A 103 13.07 -5.56 -9.66
CA GLN A 103 14.33 -5.46 -8.95
C GLN A 103 14.81 -4.01 -8.99
N LEU A 104 15.30 -3.52 -7.85
CA LEU A 104 16.06 -2.28 -7.73
C LEU A 104 17.55 -2.64 -7.74
N GLU A 105 18.26 -2.11 -8.73
CA GLU A 105 19.72 -2.15 -8.77
C GLU A 105 20.22 -0.82 -8.20
N THR A 106 20.74 -0.90 -6.98
CA THR A 106 21.32 0.22 -6.27
C THR A 106 22.36 -0.31 -5.28
N THR A 107 22.99 0.64 -4.64
CA THR A 107 24.35 0.60 -4.16
C THR A 107 24.47 1.30 -2.83
N ALA A 108 23.57 2.26 -2.62
CA ALA A 108 23.02 2.54 -1.32
C ALA A 108 22.69 1.23 -0.61
N THR A 109 22.97 1.22 0.69
CA THR A 109 22.81 0.05 1.56
C THR A 109 21.86 0.34 2.71
N TYR A 110 21.31 1.55 2.79
CA TYR A 110 20.39 1.91 3.85
C TYR A 110 19.13 1.03 3.83
N PRO A 111 18.83 0.29 4.90
CA PRO A 111 18.04 -0.93 4.80
C PRO A 111 16.54 -0.74 4.47
N HIS A 112 16.03 0.50 4.44
CA HIS A 112 14.59 0.75 4.36
C HIS A 112 14.21 2.08 3.67
N ASN A 113 15.07 2.57 2.78
CA ASN A 113 14.75 3.66 1.84
C ASN A 113 14.68 3.19 0.37
N GLY A 114 14.69 1.87 0.15
CA GLY A 114 14.43 1.25 -1.15
C GLY A 114 12.93 1.10 -1.37
N PHE A 115 12.47 -0.07 -1.84
CA PHE A 115 11.05 -0.37 -1.80
C PHE A 115 10.56 -0.63 -0.38
N SER A 116 9.35 -0.19 -0.11
CA SER A 116 8.71 -0.33 1.20
C SER A 116 7.29 -0.85 1.04
N GLY A 117 6.28 0.01 1.14
CA GLY A 117 4.88 -0.39 1.00
C GLY A 117 4.39 -0.46 -0.43
N PHE A 118 3.32 -1.21 -0.60
CA PHE A 118 2.64 -1.36 -1.88
C PHE A 118 1.16 -1.63 -1.65
N ALA A 119 0.35 -1.34 -2.67
CA ALA A 119 -1.07 -1.66 -2.67
C ALA A 119 -1.54 -2.05 -4.07
N PHE A 120 -2.74 -2.59 -4.12
CA PHE A 120 -3.36 -3.03 -5.36
C PHE A 120 -4.56 -2.16 -5.67
N ASP A 121 -4.71 -1.80 -6.95
CA ASP A 121 -5.96 -1.21 -7.42
C ASP A 121 -6.97 -2.31 -7.82
N PHE A 122 -8.17 -1.89 -8.21
CA PHE A 122 -9.17 -2.83 -8.71
C PHE A 122 -8.74 -3.55 -9.99
N PHE A 123 -7.93 -2.92 -10.84
CA PHE A 123 -7.50 -3.44 -12.14
C PHE A 123 -6.29 -4.39 -12.05
N ASN A 124 -5.96 -4.85 -10.84
CA ASN A 124 -4.84 -5.75 -10.58
C ASN A 124 -3.50 -5.14 -11.03
N ASN A 125 -3.34 -3.84 -10.80
CA ASN A 125 -2.03 -3.19 -10.81
C ASN A 125 -1.46 -3.20 -9.39
N ILE A 126 -0.15 -3.39 -9.30
CA ILE A 126 0.64 -3.16 -8.09
C ILE A 126 1.17 -1.75 -8.17
N TYR A 127 0.89 -0.96 -7.14
CA TYR A 127 1.54 0.32 -6.91
C TYR A 127 2.50 0.16 -5.75
N PHE A 128 3.75 0.58 -5.93
CA PHE A 128 4.79 0.44 -4.92
C PHE A 128 5.62 1.72 -4.86
N SER A 129 6.12 1.99 -3.68
CA SER A 129 6.93 3.17 -3.38
C SER A 129 8.41 2.85 -3.37
N MET A 130 9.24 3.84 -3.67
CA MET A 130 10.69 3.78 -3.53
C MET A 130 11.18 5.11 -2.96
N GLY A 131 12.05 5.08 -1.94
CA GLY A 131 12.67 6.27 -1.37
C GLY A 131 13.86 6.80 -2.18
N GLU A 132 14.42 7.93 -1.73
CA GLU A 132 15.67 8.47 -2.23
C GLU A 132 16.84 7.65 -1.65
N ASN A 133 17.57 6.98 -2.54
CA ASN A 133 18.57 5.98 -2.19
C ASN A 133 19.92 6.62 -1.78
N GLU A 134 19.96 7.51 -0.78
CA GLU A 134 21.16 8.11 -0.15
C GLU A 134 22.24 8.73 -1.08
N GLY A 135 22.01 8.79 -2.39
CA GLY A 135 22.95 9.32 -3.38
C GLY A 135 24.31 8.61 -3.44
N ALA A 136 24.40 7.29 -3.20
CA ALA A 136 25.64 6.48 -3.21
C ALA A 136 25.70 5.44 -4.37
N ASP A 137 26.85 4.75 -4.60
CA ASP A 137 27.18 3.92 -5.79
C ASP A 137 27.93 2.61 -5.53
N ALA A 138 27.81 1.62 -6.44
CA ALA A 138 28.32 0.23 -6.37
C ALA A 138 27.91 -0.64 -7.61
N GLU A 139 28.52 -1.83 -7.68
CA GLU A 139 28.30 -2.92 -8.65
C GLU A 139 27.84 -4.20 -7.95
N LEU A 140 27.31 -5.19 -8.70
CA LEU A 140 27.72 -6.60 -8.57
C LEU A 140 27.24 -7.54 -9.71
N VAL A 141 27.91 -8.70 -9.78
CA VAL A 141 27.87 -9.81 -10.76
C VAL A 141 26.86 -10.90 -10.36
N GLY A 142 26.20 -11.57 -11.34
CA GLY A 142 25.56 -12.88 -11.12
C GLY A 142 24.49 -13.36 -12.13
N ASP A 143 24.93 -14.17 -13.11
CA ASP A 143 24.29 -15.14 -14.03
C ASP A 143 22.74 -15.26 -14.15
N PHE A 144 22.14 -14.51 -15.10
CA PHE A 144 21.05 -14.95 -16.00
C PHE A 144 21.08 -14.11 -17.30
N GLY A 145 21.83 -14.58 -18.31
CA GLY A 145 21.61 -14.24 -19.72
C GLY A 145 21.99 -12.83 -20.22
N ASN A 146 23.29 -12.49 -20.20
CA ASN A 146 24.09 -11.67 -21.17
C ASN A 146 23.61 -10.23 -21.54
N VAL A 147 24.35 -9.10 -21.38
CA VAL A 147 25.73 -8.69 -21.01
C VAL A 147 25.72 -7.22 -20.48
N TYR A 148 26.70 -6.90 -19.63
CA TYR A 148 26.94 -5.79 -18.66
C TYR A 148 27.19 -4.36 -19.17
N PHE A 149 26.93 -3.36 -18.30
CA PHE A 149 27.97 -2.50 -17.68
C PHE A 149 27.52 -2.00 -16.30
N THR A 150 28.51 -1.69 -15.51
CA THR A 150 28.53 -1.27 -14.13
C THR A 150 29.07 0.15 -14.01
N LEU A 151 28.72 0.90 -12.96
CA LEU A 151 29.55 2.02 -12.46
C LEU A 151 29.38 2.24 -10.95
N GLY A 152 30.50 2.23 -10.23
CA GLY A 152 30.66 2.88 -8.93
C GLY A 152 30.90 4.40 -9.06
N GLN A 153 30.74 5.11 -7.94
CA GLN A 153 30.80 6.57 -7.70
C GLN A 153 30.08 7.54 -8.67
N ASN A 154 29.03 8.24 -8.23
CA ASN A 154 28.28 9.23 -8.97
C ASN A 154 27.73 10.33 -8.05
N TYR A 155 28.61 11.31 -7.88
CA TYR A 155 28.30 12.69 -8.20
C TYR A 155 27.65 12.85 -9.62
N GLY A 156 26.53 12.17 -9.92
CA GLY A 156 26.14 11.93 -11.32
C GLY A 156 24.72 11.42 -11.58
N ASP A 157 24.43 10.11 -11.51
CA ASP A 157 23.34 9.51 -12.32
C ASP A 157 22.33 8.58 -11.59
N ASP A 158 21.27 8.19 -12.32
CA ASP A 158 20.01 7.52 -11.95
C ASP A 158 20.14 6.06 -11.42
N ALA A 159 19.25 5.62 -10.52
CA ALA A 159 19.07 4.19 -10.22
C ALA A 159 18.22 3.52 -11.32
N THR A 160 18.28 2.20 -11.51
CA THR A 160 17.45 1.52 -12.54
C THR A 160 16.50 0.51 -11.90
N LEU A 161 15.22 0.59 -12.28
CA LEU A 161 14.21 -0.42 -11.99
C LEU A 161 14.09 -1.36 -13.18
N ILE A 162 14.21 -2.66 -12.91
CA ILE A 162 14.06 -3.71 -13.92
C ILE A 162 12.73 -4.43 -13.71
N GLY A 163 11.84 -4.31 -14.69
CA GLY A 163 10.57 -5.04 -14.77
C GLY A 163 10.62 -6.25 -15.70
N LYS A 164 9.51 -6.96 -15.81
CA LYS A 164 9.39 -8.14 -16.68
C LYS A 164 9.70 -7.79 -18.14
N GLY A 165 10.46 -8.68 -18.80
CA GLY A 165 10.88 -8.48 -20.19
C GLY A 165 12.04 -7.49 -20.34
N ASN A 166 12.84 -7.29 -19.28
CA ASN A 166 13.99 -6.39 -19.25
C ASN A 166 13.62 -4.91 -19.49
N VAL A 167 12.39 -4.51 -19.17
CA VAL A 167 12.00 -3.09 -19.19
C VAL A 167 12.78 -2.37 -18.09
N ARG A 168 13.55 -1.37 -18.49
CA ARG A 168 14.36 -0.54 -17.58
C ARG A 168 13.73 0.84 -17.45
N LEU A 169 13.52 1.31 -16.23
CA LEU A 169 13.17 2.69 -15.93
C LEU A 169 14.22 3.34 -15.04
N SER A 170 14.66 4.53 -15.40
CA SER A 170 15.46 5.37 -14.51
C SER A 170 14.63 5.80 -13.30
N ALA A 171 15.16 5.57 -12.11
CA ALA A 171 14.85 6.17 -10.82
C ALA A 171 15.64 7.48 -10.70
N LEU A 172 14.97 8.59 -10.36
CA LEU A 172 15.58 9.92 -10.48
C LEU A 172 16.50 10.18 -9.28
N ARG A 173 17.64 10.84 -9.53
CA ARG A 173 18.63 11.14 -8.48
C ARG A 173 18.04 12.01 -7.36
N GLY A 174 18.26 11.58 -6.12
CA GLY A 174 17.90 12.37 -4.94
C GLY A 174 16.40 12.56 -4.76
N GLU A 175 15.58 11.70 -5.37
CA GLU A 175 14.15 11.69 -5.13
C GLU A 175 13.57 10.28 -5.22
N GLY A 176 12.63 10.01 -4.32
CA GLY A 176 11.76 8.85 -4.36
C GLY A 176 10.65 9.01 -5.39
N GLY A 177 9.89 7.93 -5.56
CA GLY A 177 8.79 7.89 -6.51
C GLY A 177 7.76 6.83 -6.15
N ILE A 178 6.59 6.99 -6.77
CA ILE A 178 5.57 5.95 -6.82
C ILE A 178 5.61 5.32 -8.20
N PHE A 179 5.60 4.00 -8.25
CA PHE A 179 5.68 3.21 -9.47
C PHE A 179 4.51 2.24 -9.56
N ARG A 180 4.22 1.78 -10.77
CA ARG A 180 3.16 0.83 -11.06
C ARG A 180 3.65 -0.28 -11.99
N CYS A 181 3.21 -1.51 -11.76
CA CYS A 181 3.28 -2.59 -12.73
C CYS A 181 2.04 -3.49 -12.65
N ARG A 182 1.88 -4.43 -13.59
CA ARG A 182 0.86 -5.48 -13.53
C ARG A 182 1.28 -6.57 -12.54
N LEU A 183 0.34 -7.42 -12.11
CA LEU A 183 0.63 -8.54 -11.19
C LEU A 183 1.74 -9.49 -11.64
N ASP A 184 2.07 -9.51 -12.93
CA ASP A 184 3.14 -10.32 -13.50
C ASP A 184 4.46 -9.54 -13.68
N GLY A 185 4.55 -8.29 -13.21
CA GLY A 185 5.71 -7.41 -13.34
C GLY A 185 5.81 -6.66 -14.67
N SER A 186 4.86 -6.83 -15.59
CA SER A 186 4.85 -6.12 -16.88
C SER A 186 4.30 -4.69 -16.76
N ARG A 187 4.52 -3.87 -17.80
CA ARG A 187 4.10 -2.45 -17.86
C ARG A 187 4.53 -1.65 -16.64
N LEU A 188 5.82 -1.78 -16.31
CA LEU A 188 6.44 -0.95 -15.31
C LEU A 188 6.42 0.52 -15.77
N GLU A 189 5.90 1.42 -14.94
CA GLU A 189 5.83 2.86 -15.19
C GLU A 189 5.94 3.66 -13.89
N ARG A 190 6.35 4.92 -14.00
CA ARG A 190 6.36 5.87 -12.89
C ARG A 190 5.04 6.63 -12.83
N ILE A 191 4.52 6.81 -11.62
CA ILE A 191 3.25 7.48 -11.32
C ILE A 191 3.46 8.88 -10.76
N ALA A 192 4.42 9.07 -9.85
CA ALA A 192 4.67 10.36 -9.20
C ALA A 192 6.14 10.49 -8.76
N THR A 193 6.59 11.72 -8.51
CA THR A 193 7.96 12.11 -8.13
C THR A 193 7.98 12.98 -6.86
N GLY A 194 9.17 13.31 -6.35
CA GLY A 194 9.30 14.25 -5.25
C GLY A 194 9.02 13.71 -3.84
N PHE A 195 9.39 12.46 -3.58
CA PHE A 195 9.27 11.83 -2.26
C PHE A 195 10.62 11.67 -1.56
N TRP A 196 10.63 11.61 -0.23
CA TRP A 196 11.84 11.22 0.51
C TRP A 196 11.87 9.71 0.73
N ASN A 197 10.96 9.20 1.54
CA ASN A 197 10.80 7.79 1.85
C ASN A 197 9.30 7.48 1.98
N PRO A 198 8.60 7.33 0.83
CA PRO A 198 7.20 7.00 0.81
C PRO A 198 7.05 5.59 1.37
N PHE A 199 6.72 5.46 2.64
CA PHE A 199 6.92 4.22 3.40
C PHE A 199 5.77 3.24 3.19
N HIS A 200 4.55 3.74 3.02
CA HIS A 200 3.38 2.93 2.71
C HIS A 200 2.38 3.75 1.91
N LEU A 201 1.49 3.06 1.19
CA LEU A 201 0.44 3.63 0.39
C LEU A 201 -0.82 2.76 0.47
N CYS A 202 -1.98 3.37 0.32
CA CYS A 202 -3.25 2.67 0.24
C CYS A 202 -4.21 3.38 -0.73
N PHE A 203 -5.30 2.70 -1.08
CA PHE A 203 -6.36 3.27 -1.90
C PHE A 203 -7.65 3.41 -1.10
N ASP A 204 -8.40 4.49 -1.33
CA ASP A 204 -9.82 4.52 -0.95
C ASP A 204 -10.67 3.71 -1.94
N VAL A 205 -11.94 3.54 -1.60
CA VAL A 205 -12.90 2.83 -2.44
C VAL A 205 -13.11 3.45 -3.83
N ASN A 206 -12.87 4.76 -3.94
CA ASN A 206 -13.00 5.50 -5.19
C ASN A 206 -11.74 5.41 -6.03
N GLY A 207 -10.64 4.82 -5.54
CA GLY A 207 -9.36 4.69 -6.24
C GLY A 207 -8.41 5.89 -6.08
N ARG A 208 -8.65 6.76 -5.09
CA ARG A 208 -7.66 7.77 -4.68
C ARG A 208 -6.54 7.09 -3.91
N MET A 209 -5.31 7.50 -4.20
CA MET A 209 -4.14 6.96 -3.52
C MET A 209 -3.68 7.91 -2.42
N PHE A 210 -3.38 7.35 -1.26
CA PHE A 210 -2.78 8.05 -0.14
C PHE A 210 -1.42 7.44 0.17
N VAL A 211 -0.45 8.28 0.52
CA VAL A 211 0.92 7.87 0.84
C VAL A 211 1.35 8.54 2.14
N GLY A 212 1.95 7.75 3.04
CA GLY A 212 2.73 8.27 4.16
C GLY A 212 4.18 8.37 3.72
N ASP A 213 4.71 9.59 3.63
CA ASP A 213 6.09 9.89 3.32
C ASP A 213 6.80 10.35 4.58
N ASN A 214 7.87 9.66 4.96
CA ASN A 214 8.66 10.02 6.12
C ASN A 214 9.48 11.31 5.83
N ASP A 215 10.15 11.90 6.82
CA ASP A 215 11.01 13.08 6.61
C ASP A 215 12.51 12.83 6.75
N PRO A 216 13.32 13.53 5.94
CA PRO A 216 14.76 13.38 5.99
C PRO A 216 15.35 13.82 7.33
N GLY A 217 16.13 12.92 7.93
CA GLY A 217 16.95 13.24 9.10
C GLY A 217 16.15 13.61 10.35
N ASN A 218 14.97 13.01 10.53
CA ASN A 218 14.10 13.23 11.70
C ASN A 218 13.66 14.70 11.86
N ARG A 219 13.38 15.37 10.73
CA ARG A 219 12.94 16.77 10.66
C ARG A 219 11.44 16.85 10.33
N PRO A 220 10.55 16.70 11.33
CA PRO A 220 9.09 16.77 11.10
C PRO A 220 8.68 18.09 10.42
N PRO A 221 7.51 18.13 9.74
CA PRO A 221 6.42 17.15 9.83
C PRO A 221 6.40 16.10 8.70
N CYS A 222 6.29 14.82 9.07
CA CYS A 222 6.19 13.75 8.07
C CYS A 222 4.89 13.95 7.29
N ARG A 223 4.82 13.49 6.04
CA ARG A 223 3.79 13.98 5.12
C ARG A 223 2.77 12.89 4.81
N LEU A 224 1.50 13.22 5.02
CA LEU A 224 0.39 12.50 4.39
C LEU A 224 0.09 13.17 3.06
N LEU A 225 0.11 12.39 1.98
CA LEU A 225 -0.02 12.87 0.60
C LEU A 225 -1.18 12.18 -0.10
N THR A 226 -2.07 12.95 -0.74
CA THR A 226 -3.02 12.44 -1.73
C THR A 226 -2.34 12.48 -3.09
N ILE A 227 -2.23 11.33 -3.77
CA ILE A 227 -1.42 11.19 -4.98
C ILE A 227 -2.23 11.46 -6.24
N VAL A 228 -1.73 12.41 -7.03
CA VAL A 228 -2.18 12.68 -8.39
C VAL A 228 -1.16 12.09 -9.36
N GLN A 229 -1.64 11.38 -10.38
CA GLN A 229 -0.76 10.83 -11.41
C GLN A 229 -0.04 11.96 -12.16
N GLY A 230 1.27 11.85 -12.29
CA GLY A 230 2.16 12.87 -12.84
C GLY A 230 2.56 13.96 -11.84
N GLY A 231 2.06 13.90 -10.60
CA GLY A 231 2.37 14.87 -9.55
C GLY A 231 3.81 14.78 -9.06
N ASP A 232 4.37 15.94 -8.70
CA ASP A 232 5.66 16.10 -8.07
C ASP A 232 5.47 16.66 -6.66
N TYR A 233 5.93 15.96 -5.63
CA TYR A 233 5.77 16.34 -4.22
C TYR A 233 6.99 17.07 -3.64
N GLY A 234 7.88 17.54 -4.53
CA GLY A 234 8.85 18.59 -4.23
C GLY A 234 10.06 18.20 -3.39
N TYR A 235 10.16 16.97 -2.88
CA TYR A 235 11.40 16.51 -2.27
C TYR A 235 12.51 16.41 -3.32
N ARG A 236 13.68 16.99 -3.06
CA ARG A 236 14.91 16.79 -3.84
C ARG A 236 16.14 16.84 -2.95
N ARG A 237 17.01 15.84 -3.06
CA ARG A 237 18.35 15.86 -2.47
C ARG A 237 19.33 16.49 -3.46
N ARG A 238 19.62 17.78 -3.26
CA ARG A 238 20.56 18.56 -4.10
C ARG A 238 21.98 18.65 -3.51
N THR A 239 22.11 18.64 -2.18
CA THR A 239 23.38 18.68 -1.42
C THR A 239 23.28 17.80 -0.15
N LEU A 240 24.09 18.06 0.89
CA LEU A 240 23.89 17.50 2.24
C LEU A 240 22.54 17.92 2.86
N GLU A 241 21.90 18.96 2.33
CA GLU A 241 20.59 19.43 2.79
C GLU A 241 19.49 19.07 1.77
N PRO A 242 18.43 18.38 2.22
CA PRO A 242 17.28 18.09 1.38
C PRO A 242 16.44 19.36 1.19
N PHE A 243 15.90 19.52 -0.01
CA PHE A 243 14.88 20.51 -0.29
C PHE A 243 13.51 19.84 -0.23
N ILE A 244 12.56 20.41 0.51
CA ILE A 244 11.21 19.87 0.69
C ILE A 244 10.21 21.00 0.43
N ALA A 245 9.32 20.82 -0.55
CA ALA A 245 8.21 21.75 -0.80
C ALA A 245 6.93 21.20 -0.16
N VAL A 246 6.74 21.46 1.14
CA VAL A 246 5.59 20.93 1.89
C VAL A 246 4.27 21.59 1.49
N ASN A 247 4.27 22.87 1.11
CA ASN A 247 3.09 23.62 0.68
C ASN A 247 3.20 24.05 -0.78
N ALA A 248 3.87 23.26 -1.61
CA ALA A 248 4.12 23.60 -3.01
C ALA A 248 4.82 24.95 -3.21
N GLU A 249 5.77 25.31 -2.33
CA GLU A 249 6.55 26.54 -2.43
C GLU A 249 7.39 26.59 -3.72
N THR A 250 7.59 25.44 -4.38
CA THR A 250 8.25 25.34 -5.67
C THR A 250 7.23 25.24 -6.81
N PRO A 251 7.34 26.10 -7.84
CA PRO A 251 6.48 26.00 -9.02
C PRO A 251 6.49 24.60 -9.63
N GLY A 252 5.31 24.07 -9.93
CA GLY A 252 5.14 22.73 -10.51
C GLY A 252 5.09 21.58 -9.49
N THR A 253 5.19 21.87 -8.19
CA THR A 253 5.02 20.86 -7.13
C THR A 253 3.61 20.89 -6.53
N LEU A 254 3.19 19.80 -5.89
CA LEU A 254 1.93 19.65 -5.18
C LEU A 254 2.16 19.66 -3.67
N PRO A 255 1.25 20.27 -2.88
CA PRO A 255 1.40 20.36 -1.44
C PRO A 255 1.09 19.02 -0.77
N MET A 256 1.51 18.87 0.49
CA MET A 256 1.03 17.78 1.34
C MET A 256 -0.46 17.93 1.64
N THR A 257 -1.14 16.82 1.90
CA THR A 257 -2.53 16.82 2.38
C THR A 257 -2.58 17.15 3.87
N SER A 258 -1.68 16.58 4.66
CA SER A 258 -1.57 16.85 6.10
C SER A 258 -0.19 16.45 6.63
N SER A 259 0.13 16.92 7.84
CA SER A 259 1.24 16.38 8.61
C SER A 259 0.87 15.06 9.29
N THR A 260 1.88 14.24 9.54
CA THR A 260 1.78 12.99 10.30
C THR A 260 2.69 13.02 11.52
N GLY A 261 2.50 12.04 12.42
CA GLY A 261 3.49 11.72 13.44
C GLY A 261 4.80 11.23 12.81
N GLU A 262 5.85 11.16 13.61
CA GLU A 262 7.16 10.71 13.16
C GLU A 262 7.12 9.24 12.73
N SER A 263 7.80 8.92 11.62
CA SER A 263 7.87 7.59 11.03
C SER A 263 6.50 6.94 10.81
N PRO A 264 5.70 7.41 9.82
CA PRO A 264 4.45 6.78 9.43
C PRO A 264 4.73 5.42 8.75
N THR A 265 4.66 4.33 9.51
CA THR A 265 5.08 2.98 9.07
C THR A 265 3.97 2.20 8.38
N GLY A 266 2.73 2.64 8.50
CA GLY A 266 1.64 2.08 7.71
C GLY A 266 0.36 2.89 7.77
N LEU A 267 -0.45 2.78 6.72
CA LEU A 267 -1.73 3.44 6.64
C LEU A 267 -2.75 2.60 5.88
N ILE A 268 -4.00 2.70 6.30
CA ILE A 268 -5.16 2.14 5.62
C ILE A 268 -6.30 3.14 5.59
N ILE A 269 -7.13 3.07 4.55
CA ILE A 269 -8.49 3.61 4.63
C ILE A 269 -9.35 2.53 5.28
N TYR A 270 -9.99 2.85 6.40
CA TYR A 270 -10.86 1.90 7.05
C TYR A 270 -12.21 1.85 6.32
N GLU A 271 -12.55 0.70 5.73
CA GLU A 271 -13.80 0.50 4.98
C GLU A 271 -14.71 -0.57 5.57
N SER A 272 -14.26 -1.22 6.65
CA SER A 272 -15.00 -2.30 7.29
C SER A 272 -16.05 -1.75 8.27
N ASP A 273 -16.66 -2.62 9.06
CA ASP A 273 -17.82 -2.29 9.90
C ASP A 273 -17.75 -2.82 11.33
N GLN A 274 -16.59 -3.32 11.76
CA GLN A 274 -16.36 -3.71 13.14
C GLN A 274 -16.10 -2.52 14.06
N LEU A 275 -15.31 -1.53 13.61
CA LEU A 275 -15.19 -0.22 14.24
C LEU A 275 -16.45 0.64 14.02
N PRO A 276 -16.66 1.68 14.86
CA PRO A 276 -17.77 2.61 14.71
C PRO A 276 -17.93 3.18 13.30
N ALA A 277 -19.17 3.41 12.88
CA ALA A 277 -19.50 3.74 11.49
C ALA A 277 -18.83 5.02 10.96
N ASP A 278 -18.48 5.95 11.86
CA ASP A 278 -17.78 7.19 11.53
C ASP A 278 -16.31 6.98 11.16
N TYR A 279 -15.69 5.83 11.49
CA TYR A 279 -14.34 5.49 11.01
C TYR A 279 -14.31 5.17 9.52
N ARG A 280 -15.45 4.91 8.88
CA ARG A 280 -15.49 4.49 7.47
C ARG A 280 -15.08 5.62 6.54
N GLY A 281 -14.09 5.35 5.69
CA GLY A 281 -13.52 6.33 4.77
C GLY A 281 -12.41 7.19 5.40
N ASP A 282 -12.14 7.04 6.70
CA ASP A 282 -11.04 7.73 7.36
C ASP A 282 -9.74 6.93 7.24
N LEU A 283 -8.63 7.65 7.24
CA LEU A 283 -7.30 7.06 7.30
C LEU A 283 -6.93 6.70 8.73
N LEU A 284 -6.36 5.52 8.92
CA LEU A 284 -5.67 5.12 10.15
C LEU A 284 -4.20 4.99 9.84
N VAL A 285 -3.36 5.74 10.56
CA VAL A 285 -1.91 5.83 10.34
C VAL A 285 -1.18 5.32 11.58
N ALA A 286 -0.34 4.31 11.41
CA ALA A 286 0.60 3.85 12.41
C ALA A 286 1.82 4.78 12.46
N SER A 287 2.08 5.38 13.62
CA SER A 287 3.27 6.21 13.85
C SER A 287 4.17 5.50 14.87
N TRP A 288 5.35 5.09 14.39
CA TRP A 288 6.34 4.40 15.21
C TRP A 288 6.96 5.34 16.25
N GLY A 289 7.20 6.60 15.88
CA GLY A 289 7.80 7.60 16.76
C GLY A 289 6.90 8.02 17.91
N GLU A 290 5.59 8.09 17.65
CA GLU A 290 4.58 8.60 18.57
C GLU A 290 3.87 7.51 19.39
N HIS A 291 4.24 6.24 19.18
CA HIS A 291 3.63 5.08 19.85
C HIS A 291 2.10 5.05 19.72
N ARG A 292 1.59 5.36 18.52
CA ARG A 292 0.15 5.53 18.33
C ARG A 292 -0.35 5.13 16.96
N ILE A 293 -1.65 4.82 16.92
CA ILE A 293 -2.43 4.82 15.70
C ILE A 293 -3.27 6.10 15.72
N ASP A 294 -3.07 6.95 14.72
CA ASP A 294 -3.81 8.19 14.51
C ASP A 294 -4.91 7.99 13.48
N ARG A 295 -6.06 8.60 13.73
CA ARG A 295 -7.15 8.71 12.77
C ARG A 295 -7.15 10.09 12.13
N TYR A 296 -7.24 10.10 10.80
CA TYR A 296 -7.35 11.31 9.99
C TYR A 296 -8.71 11.30 9.30
N HIS A 297 -9.60 12.17 9.78
CA HIS A 297 -10.86 12.43 9.11
C HIS A 297 -10.65 13.34 7.92
N LEU A 298 -11.06 12.89 6.73
CA LEU A 298 -10.87 13.61 5.47
C LEU A 298 -12.10 14.44 5.13
N THR A 299 -11.95 15.76 5.09
CA THR A 299 -12.98 16.70 4.60
C THR A 299 -12.53 17.28 3.26
N PRO A 300 -13.28 17.11 2.16
CA PRO A 300 -12.91 17.69 0.86
C PRO A 300 -12.65 19.20 0.95
N ASP A 301 -11.56 19.67 0.34
CA ASP A 301 -11.19 21.08 0.25
C ASP A 301 -10.46 21.34 -1.09
N GLY A 302 -11.18 21.95 -2.04
CA GLY A 302 -10.70 22.11 -3.42
C GLY A 302 -10.33 20.76 -4.06
N ALA A 303 -9.13 20.67 -4.62
CA ALA A 303 -8.61 19.45 -5.27
C ALA A 303 -7.96 18.45 -4.29
N SER A 304 -8.04 18.68 -2.97
CA SER A 304 -7.44 17.87 -1.93
C SER A 304 -8.39 17.75 -0.72
N PHE A 305 -7.84 17.53 0.47
CA PHE A 305 -8.58 17.38 1.72
C PHE A 305 -7.98 18.26 2.81
N ARG A 306 -8.84 18.81 3.66
CA ARG A 306 -8.48 19.14 5.05
C ARG A 306 -8.61 17.90 5.91
N THR A 307 -7.82 17.86 6.97
CA THR A 307 -7.85 16.75 7.91
C THR A 307 -8.14 17.22 9.32
N THR A 308 -8.91 16.44 10.06
CA THR A 308 -8.94 16.50 11.53
C THR A 308 -8.29 15.24 12.06
N THR A 309 -7.27 15.40 12.90
CA THR A 309 -6.45 14.30 13.41
C THR A 309 -6.76 14.04 14.88
N GLN A 310 -6.89 12.76 15.25
CA GLN A 310 -7.02 12.36 16.64
C GLN A 310 -6.31 11.01 16.89
N PRO A 311 -5.57 10.85 18.00
CA PRO A 311 -5.06 9.54 18.39
C PRO A 311 -6.23 8.63 18.77
N VAL A 312 -6.27 7.43 18.21
CA VAL A 312 -7.32 6.44 18.51
C VAL A 312 -6.79 5.26 19.32
N ILE A 313 -5.49 4.99 19.23
CA ILE A 313 -4.78 4.02 20.05
C ILE A 313 -3.47 4.66 20.44
N ALA A 314 -3.21 4.77 21.73
CA ALA A 314 -1.94 5.23 22.26
C ALA A 314 -1.38 4.14 23.19
N GLY A 315 -0.15 3.74 22.92
CA GLY A 315 0.60 2.88 23.82
C GLY A 315 1.63 3.68 24.63
N GLU A 316 2.61 2.97 25.17
CA GLU A 316 3.78 3.56 25.84
C GLU A 316 5.04 3.37 24.98
N GLU A 317 6.22 3.65 25.53
CA GLU A 317 7.51 3.61 24.81
C GLU A 317 7.78 2.30 24.05
N HIS A 318 7.19 1.20 24.50
CA HIS A 318 7.33 -0.09 23.87
C HIS A 318 6.31 -0.36 22.77
N PHE A 319 5.23 0.39 22.62
CA PHE A 319 4.33 0.20 21.47
C PHE A 319 4.88 0.97 20.28
N ARG A 320 5.35 0.23 19.27
CA ARG A 320 6.09 0.75 18.12
C ARG A 320 5.46 0.21 16.85
N PRO A 321 4.25 0.68 16.50
CA PRO A 321 3.49 0.11 15.40
C PRO A 321 4.28 0.29 14.09
N ALA A 322 4.44 -0.81 13.37
CA ALA A 322 5.29 -0.97 12.18
C ALA A 322 4.53 -1.68 11.07
N GLY A 323 3.26 -1.29 10.89
CA GLY A 323 2.34 -1.88 9.94
C GLY A 323 0.93 -1.99 10.52
N ILE A 324 -0.07 -1.75 9.68
CA ILE A 324 -1.48 -1.85 10.02
C ILE A 324 -2.25 -2.39 8.83
N THR A 325 -3.22 -3.27 9.08
CA THR A 325 -4.13 -3.79 8.07
C THR A 325 -5.49 -4.11 8.69
N ALA A 326 -6.52 -4.28 7.86
CA ALA A 326 -7.84 -4.73 8.31
C ALA A 326 -8.04 -6.19 7.88
N GLY A 327 -8.58 -7.01 8.79
CA GLY A 327 -9.04 -8.36 8.47
C GLY A 327 -10.41 -8.36 7.79
N PRO A 328 -10.81 -9.48 7.16
CA PRO A 328 -12.14 -9.66 6.56
C PRO A 328 -13.31 -9.45 7.55
N ASP A 329 -13.07 -9.67 8.84
CA ASP A 329 -14.02 -9.47 9.92
C ASP A 329 -14.13 -8.00 10.39
N GLY A 330 -13.28 -7.12 9.85
CA GLY A 330 -13.16 -5.72 10.17
C GLY A 330 -12.29 -5.39 11.38
N SER A 331 -11.67 -6.37 12.04
CA SER A 331 -10.64 -6.10 13.04
C SER A 331 -9.41 -5.45 12.40
N LEU A 332 -8.73 -4.61 13.18
CA LEU A 332 -7.42 -4.13 12.81
C LEU A 332 -6.37 -5.12 13.29
N TYR A 333 -5.34 -5.32 12.47
CA TYR A 333 -4.14 -6.03 12.85
C TYR A 333 -2.98 -5.06 12.78
N VAL A 334 -2.18 -5.01 13.84
CA VAL A 334 -1.02 -4.11 13.95
C VAL A 334 0.22 -4.93 14.23
N GLY A 335 1.20 -4.82 13.34
CA GLY A 335 2.55 -5.31 13.56
C GLY A 335 3.30 -4.32 14.45
N ASP A 336 4.04 -4.80 15.43
CA ASP A 336 4.66 -3.95 16.44
C ASP A 336 6.12 -4.35 16.64
N TRP A 337 7.00 -3.37 16.35
CA TRP A 337 8.44 -3.46 16.51
C TRP A 337 8.86 -3.61 17.98
N ALA A 338 7.99 -3.22 18.93
CA ALA A 338 8.11 -3.42 20.37
C ALA A 338 9.26 -2.66 21.10
N ASP A 339 10.20 -2.03 20.40
CA ASP A 339 11.35 -1.34 20.99
C ASP A 339 11.76 -0.09 20.21
N ARG A 340 12.37 0.89 20.88
CA ARG A 340 12.91 2.10 20.24
C ARG A 340 14.22 1.84 19.49
N SER A 341 14.87 0.72 19.79
CA SER A 341 16.15 0.35 19.18
C SER A 341 15.97 0.15 17.68
N TYR A 342 16.76 0.90 16.91
CA TYR A 342 16.83 0.76 15.46
C TYR A 342 17.56 -0.52 15.03
N PRO A 343 18.70 -0.88 15.64
CA PRO A 343 19.26 -2.23 15.46
C PRO A 343 18.35 -3.30 16.04
N LEU A 344 18.39 -4.50 15.46
CA LEU A 344 17.62 -5.66 15.93
C LEU A 344 17.83 -5.93 17.42
N HIS A 345 16.71 -6.14 18.12
CA HIS A 345 16.67 -6.33 19.56
C HIS A 345 15.93 -7.62 19.96
N GLY A 346 15.41 -8.39 18.98
CA GLY A 346 14.78 -9.69 19.23
C GLY A 346 13.46 -9.62 20.00
N LYS A 347 12.71 -8.53 19.86
CA LYS A 347 11.35 -8.35 20.40
C LYS A 347 10.39 -8.09 19.25
N GLY A 348 9.12 -8.38 19.41
CA GLY A 348 8.09 -8.08 18.42
C GLY A 348 6.74 -8.58 18.89
N ARG A 349 5.66 -7.98 18.36
CA ARG A 349 4.28 -8.37 18.68
C ARG A 349 3.39 -8.20 17.45
N VAL A 350 2.25 -8.90 17.48
CA VAL A 350 1.13 -8.68 16.57
C VAL A 350 -0.11 -8.49 17.44
N TRP A 351 -0.83 -7.40 17.20
CA TRP A 351 -2.07 -7.08 17.89
C TRP A 351 -3.25 -7.32 16.96
N ARG A 352 -4.30 -7.97 17.46
CA ARG A 352 -5.64 -7.90 16.87
C ARG A 352 -6.47 -6.95 17.71
N ILE A 353 -7.09 -5.97 17.07
CA ILE A 353 -7.81 -4.88 17.73
C ILE A 353 -9.23 -4.84 17.18
N SER A 354 -10.20 -4.89 18.09
CA SER A 354 -11.62 -4.86 17.78
C SER A 354 -12.34 -3.82 18.63
N ALA A 355 -13.52 -3.39 18.18
CA ALA A 355 -14.43 -2.67 19.05
C ALA A 355 -14.81 -3.54 20.27
N ILE A 356 -15.02 -2.92 21.44
CA ILE A 356 -15.41 -3.61 22.68
C ILE A 356 -16.77 -4.32 22.53
N LYS A 357 -17.67 -3.74 21.71
CA LYS A 357 -18.99 -4.28 21.38
C LYS A 357 -19.17 -4.22 19.86
N PRO A 358 -18.51 -5.13 19.12
CA PRO A 358 -18.54 -5.07 17.67
C PRO A 358 -19.95 -5.39 17.16
N GLU A 359 -20.44 -4.63 16.18
CA GLU A 359 -21.66 -5.03 15.46
C GLU A 359 -21.35 -6.34 14.70
N THR A 360 -21.89 -7.45 15.17
CA THR A 360 -21.75 -8.73 14.45
C THR A 360 -22.74 -8.77 13.30
N LYS A 361 -22.26 -8.57 12.08
CA LYS A 361 -23.06 -8.76 10.86
C LYS A 361 -22.72 -10.10 10.24
N GLN A 362 -23.75 -10.76 9.70
CA GLN A 362 -23.52 -11.94 8.87
C GLN A 362 -22.65 -11.53 7.69
N ARG A 363 -21.44 -12.08 7.64
CA ARG A 363 -20.50 -11.83 6.55
C ARG A 363 -21.01 -12.60 5.34
N ASP A 364 -21.19 -11.91 4.23
CA ASP A 364 -21.47 -12.52 2.94
C ASP A 364 -20.32 -12.27 1.97
N ASN A 365 -20.14 -13.19 1.02
CA ASN A 365 -19.12 -13.06 -0.03
C ASN A 365 -19.71 -12.36 -1.25
N THR A 366 -20.39 -11.23 -1.02
CA THR A 366 -21.08 -10.47 -2.06
C THR A 366 -20.45 -9.10 -2.29
N ILE A 367 -20.91 -8.40 -3.33
CA ILE A 367 -20.49 -7.03 -3.63
C ILE A 367 -20.92 -6.03 -2.54
N ASN A 368 -21.84 -6.42 -1.65
CA ASN A 368 -22.26 -5.60 -0.50
C ASN A 368 -21.41 -5.83 0.75
N SER A 369 -20.39 -6.71 0.67
CA SER A 369 -19.52 -6.97 1.82
C SER A 369 -18.92 -5.66 2.34
N PRO A 370 -18.78 -5.48 3.66
CA PRO A 370 -18.03 -4.35 4.22
C PRO A 370 -16.52 -4.48 3.98
N ASP A 371 -15.97 -5.69 3.78
CA ASP A 371 -14.56 -5.87 3.42
C ASP A 371 -14.32 -5.56 1.93
N TRP A 372 -13.37 -4.66 1.65
CA TRP A 372 -13.12 -4.18 0.30
C TRP A 372 -12.56 -5.27 -0.62
N GLN A 373 -11.71 -6.17 -0.10
CA GLN A 373 -11.15 -7.27 -0.88
C GLN A 373 -12.25 -8.26 -1.27
N THR A 374 -13.13 -8.61 -0.33
CA THR A 374 -14.32 -9.43 -0.56
C THR A 374 -15.23 -8.80 -1.61
N ARG A 375 -15.53 -7.49 -1.50
CA ARG A 375 -16.35 -6.78 -2.51
C ARG A 375 -15.74 -6.89 -3.90
N ASN A 376 -14.45 -6.61 -4.02
CA ASN A 376 -13.74 -6.64 -5.30
C ASN A 376 -13.70 -8.05 -5.88
N ALA A 377 -13.42 -9.07 -5.06
CA ALA A 377 -13.44 -10.46 -5.47
C ALA A 377 -14.84 -10.90 -5.92
N ALA A 378 -15.90 -10.49 -5.20
CA ALA A 378 -17.27 -10.76 -5.57
C ALA A 378 -17.66 -10.11 -6.90
N ALA A 379 -17.25 -8.86 -7.15
CA ALA A 379 -17.50 -8.19 -8.42
C ALA A 379 -16.79 -8.88 -9.59
N ARG A 380 -15.53 -9.29 -9.41
CA ARG A 380 -14.80 -10.10 -10.42
C ARG A 380 -15.46 -11.46 -10.64
N LYS A 381 -16.00 -12.09 -9.59
CA LYS A 381 -16.80 -13.32 -9.71
C LYS A 381 -18.08 -13.09 -10.51
N ARG A 382 -18.75 -11.94 -10.34
CA ARG A 382 -19.90 -11.54 -11.19
C ARG A 382 -19.50 -11.41 -12.65
N LEU A 383 -18.37 -10.79 -12.98
CA LEU A 383 -17.91 -10.70 -14.38
C LEU A 383 -17.77 -12.07 -15.05
N LYS A 384 -17.34 -13.10 -14.31
CA LYS A 384 -17.23 -14.49 -14.81
C LYS A 384 -18.59 -15.15 -15.13
N GLN A 385 -19.71 -14.54 -14.73
CA GLN A 385 -21.08 -15.04 -15.01
C GLN A 385 -21.65 -14.51 -16.33
N GLY A 386 -20.84 -13.83 -17.16
CA GLY A 386 -21.28 -13.29 -18.45
C GLY A 386 -22.38 -12.23 -18.30
N ASP A 387 -23.35 -12.23 -19.22
CA ASP A 387 -24.38 -11.19 -19.31
C ASP A 387 -25.23 -11.07 -18.03
N THR A 388 -25.56 -12.19 -17.38
CA THR A 388 -26.28 -12.16 -16.09
C THR A 388 -25.49 -11.41 -15.02
N GLY A 389 -24.18 -11.63 -14.98
CA GLY A 389 -23.29 -10.92 -14.06
C GLY A 389 -23.15 -9.43 -14.39
N ILE A 390 -23.03 -9.11 -15.69
CA ILE A 390 -22.99 -7.72 -16.18
C ILE A 390 -24.27 -6.98 -15.80
N THR A 391 -25.45 -7.56 -16.07
CA THR A 391 -26.74 -6.96 -15.69
C THR A 391 -26.84 -6.73 -14.18
N ALA A 392 -26.35 -7.67 -13.36
CA ALA A 392 -26.32 -7.50 -11.91
C ALA A 392 -25.41 -6.33 -11.47
N LEU A 393 -24.24 -6.18 -12.11
CA LEU A 393 -23.32 -5.05 -11.84
C LEU A 393 -23.90 -3.71 -12.31
N GLN A 394 -24.58 -3.68 -13.45
CA GLN A 394 -25.30 -2.49 -13.93
C GLN A 394 -26.41 -2.07 -12.96
N ALA A 395 -27.16 -3.03 -12.42
CA ALA A 395 -28.12 -2.76 -11.36
C ALA A 395 -27.45 -2.21 -10.09
N ALA A 396 -26.26 -2.72 -9.75
CA ALA A 396 -25.49 -2.28 -8.59
C ALA A 396 -24.99 -0.82 -8.68
N LEU A 397 -24.91 -0.22 -9.88
CA LEU A 397 -24.67 1.23 -10.04
C LEU A 397 -25.76 2.10 -9.42
N LYS A 398 -26.90 1.54 -9.00
CA LYS A 398 -27.98 2.26 -8.30
C LYS A 398 -28.07 1.92 -6.81
N ASN A 399 -27.12 1.14 -6.28
CA ASN A 399 -27.12 0.75 -4.88
C ASN A 399 -27.03 1.99 -3.98
N LYS A 400 -27.65 1.95 -2.79
CA LYS A 400 -27.59 3.05 -1.83
C LYS A 400 -26.17 3.25 -1.27
N ASP A 401 -25.43 2.16 -1.09
CA ASP A 401 -24.04 2.20 -0.64
C ASP A 401 -23.12 2.64 -1.80
N PRO A 402 -22.43 3.79 -1.69
CA PRO A 402 -21.54 4.27 -2.75
C PRO A 402 -20.34 3.35 -3.01
N ARG A 403 -19.94 2.55 -2.02
CA ARG A 403 -18.83 1.61 -2.16
C ARG A 403 -19.18 0.48 -3.12
N VAL A 404 -20.44 0.03 -3.07
CA VAL A 404 -20.98 -0.95 -4.01
C VAL A 404 -21.02 -0.37 -5.43
N ARG A 405 -21.44 0.90 -5.56
CA ARG A 405 -21.44 1.60 -6.86
C ARG A 405 -20.02 1.74 -7.42
N ALA A 406 -19.04 2.12 -6.60
CA ALA A 406 -17.64 2.30 -6.99
C ALA A 406 -17.01 1.00 -7.51
N VAL A 407 -17.27 -0.12 -6.82
CA VAL A 407 -16.80 -1.44 -7.23
C VAL A 407 -17.51 -1.91 -8.50
N ALA A 408 -18.82 -1.68 -8.63
CA ALA A 408 -19.57 -2.02 -9.83
C ALA A 408 -19.09 -1.22 -11.06
N LEU A 409 -18.79 0.06 -10.87
CA LEU A 409 -18.23 0.93 -11.91
C LEU A 409 -16.87 0.38 -12.39
N ASN A 410 -15.94 0.11 -11.47
CA ASN A 410 -14.65 -0.47 -11.81
C ASN A 410 -14.81 -1.79 -12.59
N ALA A 411 -15.72 -2.67 -12.15
CA ALA A 411 -15.97 -3.94 -12.79
C ALA A 411 -16.46 -3.77 -14.23
N LEU A 412 -17.47 -2.92 -14.46
CA LEU A 412 -18.04 -2.70 -15.80
C LEU A 412 -17.05 -2.01 -16.75
N VAL A 413 -16.27 -1.05 -16.25
CA VAL A 413 -15.20 -0.40 -17.02
C VAL A 413 -14.12 -1.41 -17.42
N SER A 414 -13.74 -2.33 -16.52
CA SER A 414 -12.67 -3.31 -16.78
C SER A 414 -12.97 -4.26 -17.95
N VAL A 415 -14.23 -4.40 -18.35
CA VAL A 415 -14.68 -5.25 -19.46
C VAL A 415 -15.36 -4.47 -20.59
N ASP A 416 -15.27 -3.14 -20.57
CA ASP A 416 -15.87 -2.24 -21.57
C ASP A 416 -17.41 -2.41 -21.72
N LYS A 417 -18.12 -2.69 -20.61
CA LYS A 417 -19.57 -2.95 -20.60
C LYS A 417 -20.41 -1.82 -20.00
N LEU A 418 -19.81 -0.67 -19.73
CA LEU A 418 -20.55 0.50 -19.29
C LEU A 418 -21.20 1.21 -20.49
N THR A 419 -22.49 1.56 -20.38
CA THR A 419 -23.20 2.31 -21.42
C THR A 419 -23.01 3.83 -21.25
N PRO A 420 -23.17 4.65 -22.32
CA PRO A 420 -23.13 6.12 -22.19
C PRO A 420 -24.15 6.67 -21.19
N LYS A 421 -25.34 6.06 -21.10
CA LYS A 421 -26.37 6.46 -20.13
C LYS A 421 -25.92 6.20 -18.69
N GLU A 422 -25.28 5.07 -18.43
CA GLU A 422 -24.74 4.75 -17.11
C GLU A 422 -23.56 5.65 -16.75
N ALA A 423 -22.65 5.89 -17.70
CA ALA A 423 -21.54 6.82 -17.52
C ALA A 423 -22.02 8.22 -17.15
N ASN A 424 -22.97 8.78 -17.91
CA ASN A 424 -23.57 10.09 -17.61
C ASN A 424 -24.28 10.11 -16.24
N SER A 425 -24.96 9.03 -15.87
CA SER A 425 -25.61 8.93 -14.56
C SER A 425 -24.60 8.96 -13.41
N ILE A 426 -23.44 8.31 -13.55
CA ILE A 426 -22.40 8.28 -12.52
C ILE A 426 -21.64 9.60 -12.45
N LEU A 427 -21.40 10.26 -13.59
CA LEU A 427 -20.84 11.61 -13.64
C LEU A 427 -21.73 12.65 -12.93
N GLN A 428 -23.00 12.32 -12.67
CA GLN A 428 -23.94 13.14 -11.90
C GLN A 428 -24.27 12.53 -10.52
N ASP A 429 -23.49 11.55 -10.04
CA ASP A 429 -23.73 10.93 -8.74
C ASP A 429 -23.62 11.98 -7.62
N LYS A 430 -24.47 11.82 -6.60
CA LYS A 430 -24.47 12.71 -5.43
C LYS A 430 -23.15 12.68 -4.67
N GLN A 431 -22.40 11.57 -4.75
CA GLN A 431 -21.11 11.41 -4.09
C GLN A 431 -19.99 11.93 -4.99
N ALA A 432 -19.28 12.96 -4.52
CA ALA A 432 -18.16 13.54 -5.25
C ALA A 432 -17.07 12.51 -5.60
N GLY A 433 -16.80 11.56 -4.70
CA GLY A 433 -15.82 10.49 -4.95
C GLY A 433 -16.16 9.57 -6.13
N LEU A 434 -17.45 9.30 -6.37
CA LEU A 434 -17.86 8.52 -7.54
C LEU A 434 -17.72 9.31 -8.84
N ARG A 435 -18.03 10.61 -8.82
CA ARG A 435 -17.81 11.49 -9.97
C ARG A 435 -16.33 11.56 -10.33
N GLU A 436 -15.47 11.76 -9.33
CA GLU A 436 -14.02 11.79 -9.51
C GLU A 436 -13.49 10.46 -10.05
N GLN A 437 -13.90 9.34 -9.45
CA GLN A 437 -13.55 8.02 -9.94
C GLN A 437 -13.92 7.86 -11.41
N ALA A 438 -15.14 8.24 -11.79
CA ALA A 438 -15.63 8.14 -13.15
C ALA A 438 -14.78 8.96 -14.13
N VAL A 439 -14.47 10.22 -13.81
CA VAL A 439 -13.60 11.06 -14.67
C VAL A 439 -12.22 10.40 -14.89
N ARG A 440 -11.68 9.71 -13.87
CA ARG A 440 -10.36 9.07 -13.97
C ARG A 440 -10.34 7.78 -14.78
N ILE A 441 -11.43 7.00 -14.77
CA ILE A 441 -11.42 5.62 -15.32
C ILE A 441 -12.32 5.42 -16.53
N LEU A 442 -13.27 6.33 -16.80
CA LEU A 442 -14.17 6.18 -17.93
C LEU A 442 -13.37 6.28 -19.25
N PRO A 443 -13.66 5.39 -20.23
CA PRO A 443 -13.13 5.54 -21.58
C PRO A 443 -13.49 6.90 -22.18
N ALA A 444 -12.56 7.54 -22.89
CA ALA A 444 -12.78 8.86 -23.50
C ALA A 444 -14.05 8.91 -24.40
N ARG A 445 -14.40 7.80 -25.07
CA ARG A 445 -15.63 7.67 -25.88
C ARG A 445 -16.94 7.84 -25.09
N LEU A 446 -16.88 7.73 -23.76
CA LEU A 446 -18.03 7.86 -22.85
C LEU A 446 -18.03 9.21 -22.11
N ILE A 447 -17.02 10.07 -22.34
CA ILE A 447 -16.88 11.35 -21.66
C ILE A 447 -16.87 12.48 -22.70
N GLU A 448 -17.80 13.43 -22.55
CA GLU A 448 -17.73 14.71 -23.23
C GLU A 448 -16.99 15.73 -22.34
N LEU A 449 -15.67 15.55 -22.17
CA LEU A 449 -14.85 16.41 -21.28
C LEU A 449 -15.10 17.92 -21.47
N PRO A 450 -15.19 18.46 -22.70
CA PRO A 450 -15.47 19.89 -22.90
C PRO A 450 -16.79 20.35 -22.28
N LYS A 451 -17.81 19.48 -22.29
CA LYS A 451 -19.14 19.79 -21.73
C LYS A 451 -19.10 19.76 -20.20
N ILE A 452 -18.41 18.78 -19.62
CA ILE A 452 -18.24 18.68 -18.17
C ILE A 452 -17.50 19.91 -17.61
N VAL A 453 -16.41 20.33 -18.26
CA VAL A 453 -15.63 21.51 -17.83
C VAL A 453 -16.44 22.81 -17.93
N GLN A 454 -17.41 22.89 -18.85
CA GLN A 454 -18.27 24.07 -19.00
C GLN A 454 -19.47 24.08 -18.04
N GLU A 455 -19.93 22.91 -17.58
CA GLU A 455 -21.16 22.75 -16.80
C GLU A 455 -20.92 22.47 -15.30
N ASP A 456 -19.72 22.09 -14.86
CA ASP A 456 -19.42 21.81 -13.44
C ASP A 456 -19.02 23.10 -12.68
N PRO A 457 -19.85 23.59 -11.74
CA PRO A 457 -19.59 24.82 -10.99
C PRO A 457 -18.71 24.62 -9.74
N SER A 458 -18.21 23.40 -9.48
CA SER A 458 -17.49 23.04 -8.25
C SER A 458 -16.06 23.57 -8.17
#